data_AF-A0A7X6UUA8-F1
#
_entry.id   AF-A0A7X6UUA8-F1
#
_cell.length_a   1.000
_cell.length_b   1.000
_cell.length_c   1.000
_cell.angle_alpha   90.00
_cell.angle_beta   90.00
_cell.angle_gamma   90.00
#
_symmetry.space_group_name_H-M   'P 1'
#
loop_
_entity.id
_entity.type
_entity.pdbx_description
1 polymer ?
#
loop_
_entity_poly.entity_id
_entity_poly.type
_entity_poly.pdbx_seq_one_letter_code
_entity_poly.pdbx_strand_id
1 'polypeptide(L)'
;MMLNFLRKLLLVLVAGLSASNMLADPAPENTSAASILARVRANIPQDTLLLQGQLRHGERIGRLQPACLMEARLAWGQTPPTACYTLSDIFGTPLERLSITRPTEQAALFQYAKRAAPQQPLQAAPTPNLDQPLAQTGLTWNDLSLAFLWETNGSVIGYDNVRGRNCIIIELPVPAAARPTTAYAWRRIWIDE
;
A
#
# COMPACT_ATOMS: atom_id res chain seq x y z
N MET A 1 -14.30 -16.44 2.61
CA MET A 1 -13.56 -15.62 3.58
C MET A 1 -12.74 -14.49 2.92
N MET A 2 -12.04 -14.73 1.80
CA MET A 2 -11.30 -13.73 1.00
C MET A 2 -12.09 -12.46 0.62
N LEU A 3 -13.39 -12.61 0.32
CA LEU A 3 -14.23 -11.50 -0.16
C LEU A 3 -14.53 -10.45 0.93
N ASN A 4 -14.45 -10.81 2.22
CA ASN A 4 -14.75 -9.89 3.32
C ASN A 4 -13.57 -8.95 3.63
N PHE A 5 -12.33 -9.40 3.43
CA PHE A 5 -11.14 -8.58 3.65
C PHE A 5 -10.99 -7.47 2.60
N LEU A 6 -11.19 -7.79 1.31
CA LEU A 6 -11.19 -6.79 0.24
C LEU A 6 -12.43 -5.87 0.29
N ARG A 7 -13.59 -6.36 0.78
CA ARG A 7 -14.77 -5.49 0.95
C ARG A 7 -14.56 -4.45 2.04
N LYS A 8 -13.84 -4.78 3.12
CA LYS A 8 -13.61 -3.87 4.25
C LYS A 8 -12.64 -2.73 3.93
N LEU A 9 -11.69 -2.93 3.02
CA LEU A 9 -10.72 -1.91 2.63
C LEU A 9 -11.21 -1.10 1.42
N LEU A 10 -11.97 -0.02 1.65
CA LEU A 10 -12.21 0.98 0.62
C LEU A 10 -11.06 2.01 0.65
N LEU A 11 -10.01 1.77 -0.13
CA LEU A 11 -8.93 2.72 -0.29
C LEU A 11 -9.36 3.86 -1.23
N VAL A 12 -9.75 5.00 -0.67
CA VAL A 12 -9.87 6.25 -1.44
C VAL A 12 -8.68 7.13 -1.08
N LEU A 13 -7.71 7.22 -1.99
CA LEU A 13 -6.57 8.12 -1.85
C LEU A 13 -6.98 9.47 -2.47
N VAL A 14 -7.49 10.39 -1.66
CA VAL A 14 -7.76 11.77 -2.12
C VAL A 14 -6.54 12.63 -1.81
N ALA A 15 -5.81 13.03 -2.86
CA ALA A 15 -4.89 14.16 -2.80
C ALA A 15 -5.69 15.43 -3.10
N GLY A 16 -5.90 16.30 -2.10
CA GLY A 16 -6.67 17.53 -2.31
C GLY A 16 -6.55 18.55 -1.20
N LEU A 17 -6.32 19.81 -1.59
CA LEU A 17 -6.39 21.02 -0.76
C LEU A 17 -7.86 21.42 -0.47
N SER A 18 -8.00 22.05 0.69
CA SER A 18 -9.08 22.95 1.15
C SER A 18 -10.32 22.35 1.82
N ALA A 19 -10.72 23.12 2.83
CA ALA A 19 -11.56 22.78 3.97
C ALA A 19 -13.06 22.74 3.65
N SER A 20 -13.76 21.85 4.34
CA SER A 20 -15.19 22.00 4.64
C SER A 20 -15.42 21.40 6.02
N ASN A 21 -15.77 22.26 6.98
CA ASN A 21 -16.21 21.88 8.31
C ASN A 21 -17.62 21.27 8.19
N MET A 22 -17.70 19.94 8.23
CA MET A 22 -18.87 19.28 8.81
C MET A 22 -18.46 18.77 10.19
N LEU A 23 -19.31 19.08 11.18
CA LEU A 23 -19.15 18.67 12.57
C LEU A 23 -19.05 17.13 12.63
N ALA A 24 -17.83 16.63 12.74
CA ALA A 24 -17.55 15.24 13.05
C ALA A 24 -17.74 15.05 14.56
N ASP A 25 -18.43 13.97 14.94
CA ASP A 25 -18.43 13.51 16.33
C ASP A 25 -16.96 13.28 16.78
N PRO A 26 -16.57 13.72 17.98
CA PRO A 26 -15.22 13.52 18.46
C PRO A 26 -14.94 12.03 18.60
N ALA A 27 -13.77 11.60 18.11
CA ALA A 27 -13.31 10.23 18.28
C ALA A 27 -13.27 9.88 19.77
N PRO A 28 -13.69 8.65 20.18
CA PRO A 28 -13.61 8.26 21.57
C PRO A 28 -12.16 8.40 22.05
N GLU A 29 -12.00 9.04 23.22
CA GLU A 29 -10.76 9.67 23.75
C GLU A 29 -9.50 8.77 23.86
N ASN A 30 -9.56 7.50 23.44
CA ASN A 30 -8.45 6.54 23.48
C ASN A 30 -8.14 5.83 22.16
N THR A 31 -8.74 6.22 21.02
CA THR A 31 -8.46 5.56 19.74
C THR A 31 -7.30 6.23 19.01
N SER A 32 -6.09 5.67 19.15
CA SER A 32 -4.93 6.12 18.37
C SER A 32 -4.94 5.52 16.96
N ALA A 33 -4.37 6.23 15.97
CA ALA A 33 -4.21 5.70 14.61
C ALA A 33 -3.43 4.36 14.62
N ALA A 34 -2.41 4.24 15.47
CA ALA A 34 -1.66 3.00 15.65
C ALA A 34 -2.55 1.84 16.11
N SER A 35 -3.50 2.07 17.02
CA SER A 35 -4.44 1.04 17.48
C SER A 35 -5.41 0.60 16.38
N ILE A 36 -5.91 1.54 15.57
CA ILE A 36 -6.79 1.23 14.44
C ILE A 36 -6.03 0.43 13.38
N LEU A 37 -4.83 0.86 12.99
CA LEU A 37 -4.01 0.14 12.02
C LEU A 37 -3.60 -1.24 12.54
N ALA A 38 -3.32 -1.38 13.84
CA ALA A 38 -3.09 -2.68 14.46
C ALA A 38 -4.33 -3.59 14.35
N ARG A 39 -5.55 -3.06 14.56
CA ARG A 39 -6.80 -3.80 14.37
C ARG A 39 -7.01 -4.19 12.90
N VAL A 40 -6.70 -3.31 11.94
CA VAL A 40 -6.74 -3.65 10.52
C VAL A 40 -5.77 -4.80 10.22
N ARG A 41 -4.54 -4.73 10.74
CA ARG A 41 -3.55 -5.81 10.60
C ARG A 41 -4.01 -7.12 11.22
N ALA A 42 -4.66 -7.09 12.38
CA ALA A 42 -5.20 -8.29 13.03
C ALA A 42 -6.30 -8.99 12.21
N ASN A 43 -6.95 -8.26 11.30
CA ASN A 43 -7.97 -8.82 10.40
C ASN A 43 -7.37 -9.36 9.09
N ILE A 44 -6.05 -9.25 8.89
CA ILE A 44 -5.38 -9.83 7.72
C ILE A 44 -5.41 -11.36 7.82
N PRO A 45 -5.66 -12.07 6.70
CA PRO A 45 -5.57 -13.52 6.65
C PRO A 45 -4.24 -14.07 7.18
N GLN A 46 -4.31 -15.13 7.99
CA GLN A 46 -3.13 -15.79 8.55
C GLN A 46 -2.40 -16.65 7.52
N ASP A 47 -3.16 -17.25 6.60
CA ASP A 47 -2.63 -18.00 5.48
C ASP A 47 -1.94 -17.09 4.46
N THR A 48 -0.98 -17.65 3.73
CA THR A 48 -0.33 -16.92 2.65
C THR A 48 -1.32 -16.67 1.51
N LEU A 49 -1.47 -15.41 1.13
CA LEU A 49 -2.30 -15.00 -0.01
C LEU A 49 -1.44 -14.92 -1.26
N LEU A 50 -1.93 -15.53 -2.35
CA LEU A 50 -1.40 -15.31 -3.69
C LEU A 50 -2.34 -14.37 -4.44
N LEU A 51 -1.85 -13.18 -4.80
CA LEU A 51 -2.56 -12.24 -5.66
C LEU A 51 -1.89 -12.24 -7.02
N GLN A 52 -2.69 -12.37 -8.07
CA GLN A 52 -2.24 -12.26 -9.45
C GLN A 52 -3.12 -11.25 -10.17
N GLY A 53 -2.51 -10.41 -10.99
CA GLY A 53 -3.23 -9.37 -11.69
C GLY A 53 -2.38 -8.66 -12.73
N GLN A 54 -2.94 -7.59 -13.28
CA GLN A 54 -2.29 -6.76 -14.28
C GLN A 54 -2.33 -5.32 -13.79
N LEU A 55 -1.16 -4.68 -13.74
CA LEU A 55 -1.09 -3.24 -13.56
C LEU A 55 -1.42 -2.58 -14.90
N ARG A 56 -2.24 -1.53 -14.84
CA ARG A 56 -2.67 -0.78 -16.01
C ARG A 56 -2.38 0.70 -15.81
N HIS A 57 -2.06 1.38 -16.90
CA HIS A 57 -1.82 2.81 -16.93
C HIS A 57 -2.74 3.49 -17.95
N GLY A 58 -3.07 4.75 -17.73
CA GLY A 58 -3.93 5.53 -18.61
C GLY A 58 -4.64 6.65 -17.85
N GLU A 59 -5.00 7.71 -18.57
CA GLU A 59 -5.53 8.93 -17.96
C GLU A 59 -7.03 8.85 -17.61
N ARG A 60 -7.75 7.88 -18.18
CA ARG A 60 -9.20 7.72 -17.99
C ARG A 60 -9.56 6.25 -17.89
N ILE A 61 -10.50 5.92 -17.01
CA ILE A 61 -10.96 4.55 -16.69
C ILE A 61 -11.36 3.72 -17.93
N GLY A 62 -11.71 4.36 -19.06
CA GLY A 62 -12.02 3.69 -20.34
C GLY A 62 -10.87 3.59 -21.36
N ARG A 63 -9.66 4.07 -21.05
CA ARG A 63 -8.47 4.04 -21.93
C ARG A 63 -7.24 3.51 -21.18
N LEU A 64 -7.46 2.51 -20.33
CA LEU A 64 -6.40 1.86 -19.58
C LEU A 64 -5.65 0.86 -20.48
N GLN A 65 -4.35 1.05 -20.63
CA GLN A 65 -3.45 0.14 -21.32
C GLN A 65 -2.76 -0.77 -20.31
N PRO A 66 -2.46 -2.03 -20.69
CA PRO A 66 -1.71 -2.95 -19.85
C PRO A 66 -0.26 -2.48 -19.72
N ALA A 67 0.19 -2.27 -18.48
CA ALA A 67 1.58 -1.90 -18.19
C ALA A 67 2.45 -3.14 -17.95
N CYS A 68 2.05 -3.98 -17.00
CA CYS A 68 2.79 -5.18 -16.64
C CYS A 68 1.90 -6.19 -15.91
N LEU A 69 2.34 -7.44 -15.82
CA LEU A 69 1.73 -8.46 -14.95
C LEU A 69 2.33 -8.36 -13.55
N MET A 70 1.51 -8.61 -12.53
CA MET A 70 1.93 -8.59 -11.13
C MET A 70 1.51 -9.89 -10.45
N GLU A 71 2.46 -10.47 -9.72
CA GLU A 71 2.21 -11.52 -8.74
C GLU A 71 2.67 -11.03 -7.36
N ALA A 72 1.86 -11.24 -6.33
CA ALA A 72 2.21 -10.96 -4.95
C ALA A 72 1.93 -12.18 -4.06
N ARG A 73 2.94 -12.65 -3.34
CA ARG A 73 2.81 -13.64 -2.26
C ARG A 73 2.88 -12.89 -0.93
N LEU A 74 1.77 -12.86 -0.20
CA LEU A 74 1.61 -12.09 1.02
C LEU A 74 1.46 -13.06 2.20
N ALA A 75 2.50 -13.18 3.01
CA ALA A 75 2.48 -13.99 4.22
C ALA A 75 2.49 -13.07 5.44
N TRP A 76 1.46 -12.22 5.52
CA TRP A 76 1.35 -11.15 6.51
C TRP A 76 0.97 -11.64 7.92
N GLY A 77 0.35 -12.83 8.04
CA GLY A 77 0.12 -13.48 9.34
C GLY A 77 1.31 -14.26 9.89
N GLN A 78 2.41 -14.38 9.13
CA GLN A 78 3.63 -15.02 9.62
C GLN A 78 4.37 -14.10 10.59
N THR A 79 5.25 -14.66 11.41
CA THR A 79 6.13 -13.92 12.31
C THR A 79 7.60 -14.18 11.95
N PRO A 80 8.32 -13.23 11.32
CA PRO A 80 7.88 -11.89 10.92
C PRO A 80 6.97 -11.90 9.68
N PRO A 81 6.08 -10.91 9.51
CA PRO A 81 5.31 -10.71 8.30
C PRO A 81 6.21 -10.54 7.07
N THR A 82 5.88 -11.24 5.98
CA THR A 82 6.62 -11.13 4.72
C THR A 82 5.71 -10.89 3.53
N ALA A 83 6.26 -10.26 2.50
CA ALA A 83 5.61 -10.10 1.20
C ALA A 83 6.63 -10.15 0.07
N CYS A 84 6.29 -10.81 -1.03
CA CYS A 84 7.12 -10.89 -2.22
C CYS A 84 6.28 -10.50 -3.44
N TYR A 85 6.68 -9.44 -4.12
CA TYR A 85 6.04 -8.91 -5.32
C TYR A 85 6.96 -9.17 -6.51
N THR A 86 6.42 -9.70 -7.60
CA THR A 86 7.12 -9.87 -8.87
C THR A 86 6.33 -9.14 -9.96
N LEU A 87 6.98 -8.19 -10.62
CA LEU A 87 6.47 -7.54 -11.83
C LEU A 87 7.08 -8.23 -13.04
N SER A 88 6.24 -8.56 -14.01
CA SER A 88 6.63 -9.22 -15.26
C SER A 88 6.12 -8.44 -16.45
N ASP A 89 6.77 -8.56 -17.60
CA ASP A 89 6.21 -8.02 -18.84
C ASP A 89 4.87 -8.70 -19.18
N ILE A 90 4.21 -8.24 -20.25
CA ILE A 90 2.94 -8.78 -20.70
C ILE A 90 3.02 -10.24 -21.17
N PHE A 91 4.22 -10.77 -21.39
CA PHE A 91 4.49 -12.15 -21.79
C PHE A 91 4.84 -13.05 -20.59
N GLY A 92 4.85 -12.50 -19.37
CA GLY A 92 5.13 -13.24 -18.13
C GLY A 92 6.61 -13.31 -17.76
N THR A 93 7.48 -12.56 -18.44
CA THR A 93 8.92 -12.53 -18.14
C THR A 93 9.20 -11.63 -16.93
N PRO A 94 9.76 -12.15 -15.81
CA PRO A 94 9.98 -11.33 -14.61
C PRO A 94 10.97 -10.19 -14.84
N LEU A 95 10.55 -8.95 -14.59
CA LEU A 95 11.36 -7.73 -14.76
C LEU A 95 11.96 -7.26 -13.44
N GLU A 96 11.16 -7.26 -12.37
CA GLU A 96 11.54 -6.77 -11.06
C GLU A 96 10.90 -7.61 -9.95
N ARG A 97 11.59 -7.74 -8.83
CA ARG A 97 11.06 -8.37 -7.63
C ARG A 97 11.42 -7.56 -6.40
N LEU A 98 10.44 -7.32 -5.53
CA LEU A 98 10.64 -6.74 -4.21
C LEU A 98 10.15 -7.72 -3.15
N SER A 99 11.06 -8.15 -2.26
CA SER A 99 10.73 -8.91 -1.06
C SER A 99 10.88 -8.02 0.16
N ILE A 100 9.90 -8.08 1.06
CA ILE A 100 9.82 -7.25 2.26
C ILE A 100 9.62 -8.15 3.45
N THR A 101 10.48 -8.00 4.46
CA THR A 101 10.32 -8.62 5.78
C THR A 101 10.12 -7.52 6.80
N ARG A 102 9.12 -7.66 7.68
CA ARG A 102 8.79 -6.64 8.70
C ARG A 102 8.95 -7.23 10.10
N PRO A 103 10.14 -7.19 10.71
CA PRO A 103 10.31 -7.60 12.10
C PRO A 103 9.57 -6.65 13.06
N THR A 104 9.11 -7.16 14.19
CA THR A 104 8.30 -6.39 15.16
C THR A 104 9.04 -5.19 15.76
N GLU A 105 10.35 -5.29 15.95
CA GLU A 105 11.18 -4.31 16.67
C GLU A 105 12.22 -3.62 15.78
N GLN A 106 12.19 -3.84 14.47
CA GLN A 106 13.20 -3.35 13.54
C GLN A 106 12.55 -2.71 12.32
N ALA A 107 13.31 -1.85 11.63
CA ALA A 107 12.88 -1.32 10.34
C ALA A 107 12.63 -2.46 9.34
N ALA A 108 11.73 -2.23 8.40
CA ALA A 108 11.46 -3.19 7.33
C ALA A 108 12.74 -3.46 6.52
N LEU A 109 12.96 -4.73 6.20
CA LEU A 109 14.08 -5.18 5.38
C LEU A 109 13.58 -5.38 3.95
N PHE A 110 14.30 -4.78 3.01
CA PHE A 110 13.97 -4.82 1.58
C PHE A 110 15.04 -5.59 0.83
N GLN A 111 14.62 -6.54 0.01
CA GLN A 111 15.47 -7.24 -0.95
C GLN A 111 14.89 -7.00 -2.33
N TYR A 112 15.68 -6.37 -3.19
CA TYR A 112 15.27 -6.03 -4.54
C TYR A 112 16.11 -6.78 -5.56
N ALA A 113 15.45 -7.25 -6.61
CA ALA A 113 16.09 -7.86 -7.76
C ALA A 113 15.51 -7.29 -9.06
N LYS A 114 16.37 -7.07 -10.04
CA LYS A 114 16.00 -6.51 -11.34
C LYS A 114 16.65 -7.28 -12.47
N ARG A 115 15.97 -7.34 -13.61
CA ARG A 115 16.52 -7.84 -14.86
C ARG A 115 17.26 -6.72 -15.58
N ALA A 116 18.55 -6.90 -15.83
CA ALA A 116 19.37 -5.89 -16.51
C ALA A 116 19.24 -5.96 -18.05
N ALA A 117 19.01 -7.15 -18.62
CA ALA A 117 18.84 -7.35 -20.07
C ALA A 117 17.81 -8.46 -20.37
N PRO A 118 17.14 -8.48 -21.54
CA PRO A 118 16.03 -9.39 -21.82
C PRO A 118 16.32 -10.88 -21.57
N GLN A 119 17.52 -11.35 -21.92
CA GLN A 119 17.93 -12.75 -21.79
C GLN A 119 18.57 -13.10 -20.43
N GLN A 120 18.67 -12.15 -19.50
CA GLN A 120 19.28 -12.39 -18.19
C GLN A 120 18.23 -12.72 -17.11
N PRO A 121 18.58 -13.54 -16.11
CA PRO A 121 17.73 -13.73 -14.94
C PRO A 121 17.64 -12.46 -14.08
N LEU A 122 16.69 -12.43 -13.14
CA LEU A 122 16.69 -11.43 -12.08
C LEU A 122 17.98 -11.54 -11.26
N GLN A 123 18.64 -10.42 -11.03
CA GLN A 123 19.83 -10.34 -10.17
C GLN A 123 19.56 -9.38 -9.02
N ALA A 124 20.18 -9.63 -7.88
CA ALA A 124 20.12 -8.72 -6.74
C ALA A 124 20.60 -7.33 -7.15
N ALA A 125 19.85 -6.31 -6.78
CA ALA A 125 20.14 -4.91 -7.11
C ALA A 125 19.85 -4.03 -5.89
N PRO A 126 20.44 -2.82 -5.81
CA PRO A 126 20.10 -1.86 -4.76
C PRO A 126 18.60 -1.58 -4.72
N THR A 127 18.02 -1.48 -3.54
CA THR A 127 16.60 -1.12 -3.37
C THR A 127 16.35 0.24 -4.03
N PRO A 128 15.38 0.34 -4.96
CA PRO A 128 15.07 1.59 -5.62
C PRO A 128 14.39 2.54 -4.65
N ASN A 129 14.21 3.79 -5.06
CA ASN A 129 13.31 4.68 -4.37
C ASN A 129 11.87 4.11 -4.45
N LEU A 130 11.30 3.74 -3.31
CA LEU A 130 10.01 3.05 -3.23
C LEU A 130 8.80 3.96 -3.52
N ASP A 131 9.02 5.28 -3.59
CA ASP A 131 8.02 6.28 -3.96
C ASP A 131 8.01 6.61 -5.46
N GLN A 132 8.89 5.98 -6.24
CA GLN A 132 8.87 6.15 -7.69
C GLN A 132 7.72 5.37 -8.34
N PRO A 133 7.06 5.96 -9.36
CA PRO A 133 6.03 5.27 -10.13
C PRO A 133 6.55 4.01 -10.84
N LEU A 134 5.77 2.94 -10.78
CA LEU A 134 6.10 1.64 -11.37
C LEU A 134 5.44 1.47 -12.74
N ALA A 135 6.20 0.98 -13.71
CA ALA A 135 5.70 0.59 -15.03
C ALA A 135 4.77 1.65 -15.69
N GLN A 136 5.13 2.93 -15.59
CA GLN A 136 4.33 4.06 -16.09
C GLN A 136 2.92 4.19 -15.47
N THR A 137 2.63 3.43 -14.42
CA THR A 137 1.42 3.60 -13.61
C THR A 137 1.62 4.71 -12.59
N GLY A 138 0.55 5.17 -11.95
CA GLY A 138 0.64 6.05 -10.78
C GLY A 138 0.94 5.31 -9.47
N LEU A 139 1.14 3.99 -9.50
CA LEU A 139 1.40 3.18 -8.30
C LEU A 139 2.89 3.09 -8.02
N THR A 140 3.23 3.06 -6.74
CA THR A 140 4.59 2.94 -6.22
C THR A 140 4.78 1.60 -5.50
N TRP A 141 6.02 1.26 -5.13
CA TRP A 141 6.26 0.09 -4.28
C TRP A 141 5.63 0.24 -2.90
N ASN A 142 5.55 1.47 -2.37
CA ASN A 142 4.86 1.76 -1.12
C ASN A 142 3.35 1.51 -1.21
N ASP A 143 2.73 1.80 -2.36
CA ASP A 143 1.32 1.48 -2.61
C ASP A 143 1.08 -0.03 -2.69
N LEU A 144 1.86 -0.74 -3.52
CA LEU A 144 1.70 -2.20 -3.68
C LEU A 144 1.97 -2.96 -2.38
N SER A 145 2.94 -2.48 -1.60
CA SER A 145 3.33 -3.10 -0.33
C SER A 145 2.42 -2.78 0.85
N LEU A 146 1.39 -1.96 0.62
CA LEU A 146 0.53 -1.36 1.64
C LEU A 146 1.36 -0.81 2.82
N ALA A 147 2.45 -0.10 2.51
CA ALA A 147 3.42 0.35 3.51
C ALA A 147 2.76 1.15 4.65
N PHE A 148 1.73 1.94 4.31
CA PHE A 148 0.95 2.73 5.25
C PHE A 148 0.31 1.91 6.38
N LEU A 149 0.00 0.62 6.16
CA LEU A 149 -0.57 -0.25 7.21
C LEU A 149 0.41 -0.48 8.36
N TRP A 150 1.70 -0.24 8.14
CA TRP A 150 2.79 -0.53 9.08
C TRP A 150 3.31 0.72 9.79
N GLU A 151 2.69 1.87 9.55
CA GLU A 151 3.08 3.14 10.18
C GLU A 151 2.41 3.32 11.55
N THR A 152 3.02 4.14 12.39
CA THR A 152 2.61 4.35 13.79
C THR A 152 2.37 5.81 14.14
N ASN A 153 2.88 6.75 13.35
CA ASN A 153 2.86 8.20 13.59
C ASN A 153 1.63 8.90 12.98
N GLY A 154 0.50 8.20 12.91
CA GLY A 154 -0.76 8.73 12.39
C GLY A 154 -1.61 9.46 13.42
N SER A 155 -2.54 10.27 12.92
CA SER A 155 -3.57 10.93 13.71
C SER A 155 -4.96 10.57 13.19
N VAL A 156 -5.90 10.33 14.09
CA VAL A 156 -7.33 10.28 13.74
C VAL A 156 -7.80 11.73 13.59
N ILE A 157 -8.30 12.08 12.41
CA ILE A 157 -8.70 13.47 12.11
C ILE A 157 -10.22 13.64 12.01
N GLY A 158 -10.98 12.56 12.09
CA GLY A 158 -12.44 12.60 12.11
C GLY A 158 -13.08 11.33 11.58
N TYR A 159 -14.34 11.47 11.20
CA TYR A 159 -15.21 10.42 10.67
C TYR A 159 -15.88 10.92 9.39
N ASP A 160 -16.20 9.99 8.51
CA ASP A 160 -16.90 10.28 7.26
C ASP A 160 -17.83 9.12 6.88
N ASN A 161 -18.85 9.40 6.08
CA ASN A 161 -19.65 8.38 5.44
C ASN A 161 -19.26 8.27 3.97
N VAL A 162 -18.49 7.24 3.62
CA VAL A 162 -18.03 7.03 2.24
C VAL A 162 -18.85 5.92 1.60
N ARG A 163 -19.70 6.29 0.65
CA ARG A 163 -20.57 5.36 -0.11
C ARG A 163 -21.44 4.48 0.81
N GLY A 164 -22.04 5.10 1.83
CA GLY A 164 -22.94 4.42 2.77
C GLY A 164 -22.23 3.66 3.89
N ARG A 165 -20.92 3.85 4.07
CA ARG A 165 -20.11 3.18 5.10
C ARG A 165 -19.48 4.20 6.03
N ASN A 166 -19.61 3.97 7.33
CA ASN A 166 -18.98 4.80 8.34
C ASN A 166 -17.50 4.47 8.40
N CYS A 167 -16.69 5.49 8.18
CA CYS A 167 -15.24 5.37 8.10
C CYS A 167 -14.59 6.29 9.13
N ILE A 168 -13.57 5.78 9.78
CA ILE A 168 -12.60 6.58 10.53
C ILE A 168 -11.59 7.15 9.54
N ILE A 169 -11.29 8.45 9.65
CA ILE A 169 -10.29 9.11 8.82
C ILE A 169 -8.96 9.17 9.59
N ILE A 170 -7.93 8.55 9.04
CA ILE A 170 -6.55 8.63 9.53
C ILE A 170 -5.72 9.48 8.58
N GLU A 171 -4.97 10.43 9.14
CA GLU A 171 -3.92 11.15 8.43
C GLU A 171 -2.55 10.62 8.85
N LEU A 172 -1.73 10.23 7.87
CA LEU A 172 -0.37 9.73 8.05
C LEU A 172 0.63 10.71 7.43
N PRO A 173 1.59 11.25 8.20
CA PRO A 173 2.69 12.01 7.63
C PRO A 173 3.55 11.14 6.71
N VAL A 174 4.10 11.75 5.67
CA VAL A 174 5.21 11.14 4.93
C VAL A 174 6.49 11.24 5.79
N PRO A 175 7.23 10.12 5.99
CA PRO A 175 8.50 10.15 6.71
C PRO A 175 9.44 11.23 6.15
N ALA A 176 10.12 11.97 7.03
CA ALA A 176 10.97 13.10 6.62
C ALA A 176 12.03 12.70 5.58
N ALA A 177 12.58 11.48 5.71
CA ALA A 177 13.55 10.91 4.77
C ALA A 177 12.99 10.70 3.35
N ALA A 178 11.68 10.50 3.20
CA ALA A 178 11.03 10.28 1.91
C ALA A 178 10.52 11.59 1.27
N ARG A 179 10.38 12.68 2.03
CA ARG A 179 9.82 13.96 1.53
C ARG A 179 10.50 14.53 0.28
N PRO A 180 11.85 14.50 0.13
CA PRO A 180 12.50 15.02 -1.07
C PRO A 180 12.10 14.31 -2.36
N THR A 181 11.57 13.09 -2.23
CA THR A 181 11.25 12.21 -3.36
C THR A 181 9.77 11.93 -3.52
N THR A 182 8.92 12.45 -2.64
CA THR A 182 7.46 12.29 -2.68
C THR A 182 6.78 13.58 -3.08
N ALA A 183 5.73 13.51 -3.90
CA ALA A 183 4.97 14.69 -4.33
C ALA A 183 3.99 15.24 -3.26
N TYR A 184 3.88 14.59 -2.10
CA TYR A 184 2.91 14.93 -1.06
C TYR A 184 3.56 14.83 0.34
N ALA A 185 2.98 15.53 1.32
CA ALA A 185 3.47 15.56 2.69
C ALA A 185 2.68 14.64 3.66
N TRP A 186 1.47 14.27 3.28
CA TRP A 186 0.54 13.49 4.11
C TRP A 186 -0.31 12.55 3.23
N ARG A 187 -0.81 11.47 3.83
CA ARG A 187 -1.81 10.55 3.24
C ARG A 187 -3.04 10.52 4.11
N ARG A 188 -4.23 10.55 3.52
CA ARG A 188 -5.50 10.32 4.22
C ARG A 188 -6.07 8.97 3.83
N ILE A 189 -6.52 8.22 4.83
CA ILE A 189 -7.04 6.87 4.69
C ILE A 189 -8.38 6.81 5.40
N TRP A 190 -9.39 6.29 4.71
CA TRP A 190 -10.70 5.99 5.26
C TRP A 190 -10.73 4.50 5.62
N ILE A 191 -10.91 4.20 6.90
CA ILE A 191 -10.97 2.83 7.42
C ILE A 191 -12.40 2.58 7.88
N ASP A 192 -13.06 1.62 7.24
CA ASP A 192 -14.39 1.17 7.66
C ASP A 192 -14.35 0.59 9.07
N GLU A 193 -15.39 0.91 9.84
CA GLU A 193 -15.56 0.42 11.21
C GLU A 193 -15.83 -1.10 11.30
#